data_AF-A0A6B2LS07-F1
#
_entry.id   AF-A0A6B2LS07-F1
#
_cell.length_a   1.000
_cell.length_b   1.000
_cell.length_c   1.000
_cell.angle_alpha   90.00
_cell.angle_beta   90.00
_cell.angle_gamma   90.00
#
_symmetry.space_group_name_H-M   'P 1'
#
loop_
_entity.id
_entity.type
_entity.pdbx_description
1 polymer ?
#
loop_
_entity_poly.entity_id
_entity_poly.type
_entity_poly.pdbx_seq_one_letter_code
_entity_poly.pdbx_strand_id
1 'polypeptide(L)'
;MANRKLQGEIDRALKKISDGKAEFEIIFQKIRTTPSANQKEKHETDLKREIKKLQRLREQVKSWISTNEVKNKAPLIEARKQIESEMERYKQYERESKTKEYSNKGLKLQMQQKRAAHEARSRDG
;
A
#
# COMPACT_ATOMS: atom_id res chain seq x y z
N MET A 1 8.24 -9.81 -35.87
CA MET A 1 7.44 -8.67 -35.36
C MET A 1 6.87 -8.92 -33.95
N ALA A 2 6.38 -10.12 -33.63
CA ALA A 2 5.82 -10.43 -32.30
C ALA A 2 6.80 -10.20 -31.13
N ASN A 3 8.06 -10.62 -31.28
CA ASN A 3 9.08 -10.45 -30.23
C ASN A 3 9.41 -8.97 -29.92
N ARG A 4 9.43 -8.10 -30.94
CA ARG A 4 9.64 -6.65 -30.78
C ARG A 4 8.45 -5.96 -30.10
N LYS A 5 7.23 -6.45 -30.36
CA LYS A 5 6.02 -5.96 -29.68
C LYS A 5 6.03 -6.32 -28.20
N LEU A 6 6.36 -7.58 -27.88
CA LEU A 6 6.49 -8.06 -26.50
C LEU A 6 7.58 -7.30 -25.72
N GLN A 7 8.74 -7.07 -26.33
CA GLN A 7 9.80 -6.29 -25.67
C GLN A 7 9.33 -4.86 -25.32
N GLY A 8 8.61 -4.19 -26.22
CA GLY A 8 8.05 -2.87 -25.93
C GLY A 8 6.97 -2.89 -24.83
N GLU A 9 6.23 -3.98 -24.67
CA GLU A 9 5.30 -4.16 -23.55
C GLU A 9 6.05 -4.35 -22.22
N ILE A 10 7.13 -5.13 -22.23
CA ILE A 10 8.01 -5.33 -21.08
C ILE A 10 8.62 -4.00 -20.65
N ASP A 11 9.20 -3.22 -21.56
CA ASP A 11 9.86 -1.96 -21.22
C ASP A 11 8.87 -0.95 -20.61
N ARG A 12 7.64 -0.89 -21.15
CA ARG A 12 6.56 -0.05 -20.58
C ARG A 12 6.14 -0.53 -19.18
N ALA A 13 6.08 -1.84 -18.95
CA ALA A 13 5.74 -2.37 -17.64
C ALA A 13 6.85 -2.10 -16.62
N LEU A 14 8.11 -2.29 -16.99
CA LEU A 14 9.27 -1.97 -16.13
C LEU A 14 9.28 -0.49 -15.74
N LYS A 15 8.99 0.41 -16.68
CA LYS A 15 8.82 1.85 -16.39
C LYS A 15 7.69 2.09 -15.39
N LYS A 16 6.50 1.50 -15.61
CA LYS A 16 5.36 1.60 -14.69
C LYS A 16 5.68 1.08 -13.28
N ILE A 17 6.49 0.03 -13.18
CA ILE A 17 6.94 -0.50 -11.88
C ILE A 17 7.86 0.51 -11.19
N SER A 18 8.82 1.09 -11.91
CA SER A 18 9.70 2.13 -11.37
C SER A 18 8.90 3.34 -10.88
N ASP A 19 8.00 3.85 -11.70
CA ASP A 19 7.17 5.02 -11.37
C ASP A 19 6.24 4.71 -10.19
N GLY A 20 5.59 3.54 -10.19
CA GLY A 20 4.71 3.12 -9.10
C GLY A 20 5.43 2.91 -7.77
N LYS A 21 6.69 2.47 -7.78
CA LYS A 21 7.53 2.40 -6.58
C LYS A 21 7.87 3.78 -6.03
N ALA A 22 8.23 4.72 -6.90
CA ALA A 22 8.50 6.09 -6.51
C ALA A 22 7.26 6.75 -5.90
N GLU A 23 6.09 6.57 -6.53
CA GLU A 23 4.83 7.07 -6.00
C GLU A 23 4.46 6.40 -4.66
N PHE A 24 4.65 5.08 -4.54
CA PHE A 24 4.44 4.36 -3.29
C PHE A 24 5.29 4.94 -2.15
N GLU A 25 6.58 5.20 -2.40
CA GLU A 25 7.47 5.83 -1.43
C GLU A 25 6.98 7.22 -1.02
N ILE A 26 6.60 8.06 -2.00
CA ILE A 26 6.11 9.42 -1.75
C ILE A 26 4.84 9.38 -0.88
N ILE A 27 3.87 8.52 -1.19
CA ILE A 27 2.64 8.39 -0.40
C ILE A 27 2.97 7.87 1.00
N PHE A 28 3.86 6.88 1.10
CA PHE A 28 4.25 6.31 2.39
C PHE A 28 4.91 7.34 3.31
N GLN A 29 5.76 8.22 2.76
CA GLN A 29 6.33 9.34 3.51
C GLN A 29 5.25 10.33 3.95
N LYS A 30 4.30 10.70 3.07
CA LYS A 30 3.19 11.59 3.42
C LYS A 30 2.36 11.05 4.58
N ILE A 31 2.09 9.75 4.62
CA ILE A 31 1.37 9.11 5.74
C ILE A 31 2.10 9.29 7.08
N ARG A 32 3.44 9.28 7.06
CA ARG A 32 4.28 9.39 8.26
C ARG A 32 4.45 10.83 8.73
N THR A 33 4.47 11.78 7.82
CA THR A 33 4.69 13.20 8.14
C THR A 33 3.40 13.99 8.33
N THR A 34 2.26 13.50 7.83
CA THR A 34 0.97 14.19 7.92
C THR A 34 0.36 14.05 9.31
N PRO A 35 0.16 15.14 10.07
CA PRO A 35 -0.45 15.09 11.40
C PRO A 35 -1.98 14.98 11.36
N SER A 36 -2.60 15.40 10.25
CA SER A 36 -4.06 15.40 10.09
C SER A 36 -4.59 13.99 9.81
N ALA A 37 -5.49 13.50 10.67
CA ALA A 37 -6.09 12.18 10.55
C ALA A 37 -6.83 11.97 9.21
N ASN A 38 -7.60 12.96 8.75
CA ASN A 38 -8.38 12.85 7.52
C ASN A 38 -7.48 12.78 6.26
N GLN A 39 -6.40 13.57 6.24
CA GLN A 39 -5.42 13.50 5.15
C GLN A 39 -4.62 12.20 5.19
N LYS A 40 -4.32 11.69 6.39
CA LYS A 40 -3.67 10.40 6.56
C LYS A 40 -4.51 9.25 6.00
N GLU A 41 -5.81 9.19 6.32
CA GLU A 41 -6.73 8.17 5.78
C GLU A 41 -6.83 8.23 4.25
N LYS A 42 -6.85 9.44 3.68
CA LYS A 42 -6.79 9.63 2.23
C LYS A 42 -5.50 9.04 1.64
N HIS A 43 -4.35 9.34 2.24
CA HIS A 43 -3.07 8.79 1.79
C HIS A 43 -2.99 7.27 1.97
N GLU A 44 -3.55 6.69 3.04
CA GLU A 44 -3.65 5.25 3.21
C GLU A 44 -4.49 4.58 2.09
N THR A 45 -5.58 5.23 1.69
CA THR A 45 -6.39 4.78 0.56
C THR A 45 -5.60 4.82 -0.76
N ASP A 46 -4.85 5.90 -0.99
CA ASP A 46 -4.01 6.03 -2.19
C ASP A 46 -2.85 5.02 -2.18
N LEU A 47 -2.22 4.78 -1.03
CA LEU A 47 -1.19 3.76 -0.85
C LEU A 47 -1.73 2.36 -1.19
N LYS A 48 -2.94 2.04 -0.71
CA LYS A 48 -3.63 0.77 -1.01
C LYS A 48 -3.97 0.63 -2.48
N ARG A 49 -4.30 1.72 -3.17
CA ARG A 49 -4.53 1.70 -4.63
C ARG A 49 -3.24 1.45 -5.38
N GLU A 50 -2.15 2.11 -4.99
CA GLU A 50 -0.86 1.98 -5.67
C GLU A 50 -0.28 0.57 -5.48
N ILE A 51 -0.35 0.00 -4.27
CA ILE A 51 0.13 -1.37 -4.05
C ILE A 51 -0.65 -2.41 -4.87
N LYS A 52 -1.96 -2.21 -5.09
CA LYS A 52 -2.75 -3.08 -5.97
C LYS A 52 -2.33 -2.97 -7.44
N LYS A 53 -1.88 -1.80 -7.91
CA LYS A 53 -1.33 -1.67 -9.27
C LYS A 53 -0.01 -2.43 -9.40
N LEU A 54 0.89 -2.27 -8.42
CA LEU A 54 2.15 -3.01 -8.37
C LEU A 54 1.91 -4.53 -8.34
N GLN A 55 0.94 -5.02 -7.56
CA GLN A 55 0.54 -6.44 -7.56
C GLN A 55 0.12 -6.96 -8.93
N ARG A 56 -0.68 -6.19 -9.68
CA ARG A 56 -1.09 -6.58 -11.05
C ARG A 56 0.11 -6.64 -12.01
N LEU A 57 1.01 -5.65 -11.92
CA LEU A 57 2.25 -5.65 -12.69
C LEU A 57 3.14 -6.85 -12.31
N ARG A 58 3.17 -7.25 -11.04
CA ARG A 58 3.91 -8.43 -10.56
C ARG A 58 3.37 -9.73 -11.17
N GLU A 59 2.06 -9.91 -11.26
CA GLU A 59 1.48 -11.08 -11.94
C GLU A 59 1.74 -11.08 -13.45
N GLN A 60 1.68 -9.91 -14.09
CA GLN A 60 2.06 -9.77 -15.51
C GLN A 60 3.54 -10.11 -15.75
N VAL A 61 4.43 -9.61 -14.90
CA VAL A 61 5.86 -9.93 -14.95
C VAL A 61 6.09 -11.43 -14.71
N LYS A 62 5.38 -12.03 -13.76
CA LYS A 62 5.44 -13.47 -13.51
C LYS A 62 5.04 -14.29 -14.73
N SER A 63 3.98 -13.90 -15.46
CA SER A 63 3.58 -14.64 -16.65
C SER A 63 4.64 -14.58 -17.75
N TRP A 64 5.27 -13.42 -17.97
CA TRP A 64 6.39 -13.27 -18.92
C TRP A 64 7.65 -14.03 -18.52
N ILE A 65 7.96 -14.15 -17.22
CA ILE A 65 9.07 -15.00 -16.75
C ILE A 65 8.81 -16.47 -17.08
N SER A 66 7.55 -16.91 -17.04
CA SER A 66 7.17 -18.31 -17.34
C SER A 66 7.18 -18.64 -18.83
N THR A 67 7.19 -17.66 -19.74
CA THR A 67 7.24 -17.93 -21.19
C THR A 67 8.69 -18.11 -21.69
N ASN A 68 8.87 -18.83 -22.80
CA ASN A 68 10.17 -18.95 -23.48
C ASN A 68 10.41 -17.86 -24.54
N GLU A 69 9.45 -16.95 -24.74
CA GLU A 69 9.56 -15.87 -25.72
C GLU A 69 10.51 -14.74 -25.26
N VAL A 70 10.69 -14.62 -23.94
CA VAL A 70 11.57 -13.62 -23.32
C VAL A 70 12.97 -14.21 -23.15
N LYS A 71 13.93 -13.66 -23.92
CA LYS A 71 15.33 -14.09 -23.90
C LYS A 71 16.06 -13.65 -22.63
N ASN A 72 15.88 -12.40 -22.21
CA ASN A 72 16.50 -11.86 -21.00
C ASN A 72 15.46 -11.66 -19.89
N LYS A 73 15.42 -12.58 -18.93
CA LYS A 73 14.49 -12.56 -17.80
C LYS A 73 15.04 -11.81 -16.57
N ALA A 74 16.33 -11.43 -16.56
CA ALA A 74 16.94 -10.83 -15.38
C ALA A 74 16.25 -9.52 -14.91
N PRO A 75 15.91 -8.57 -15.80
CA PRO A 75 15.20 -7.35 -15.39
C PRO A 75 13.80 -7.64 -14.85
N LEU A 76 13.11 -8.65 -15.40
CA LEU A 76 11.78 -9.07 -14.94
C LEU A 76 11.85 -9.69 -13.54
N ILE A 77 12.84 -10.55 -13.29
CA ILE A 77 13.06 -11.18 -11.98
C ILE A 77 13.35 -10.11 -10.93
N GLU A 78 14.21 -9.14 -11.26
CA GLU A 78 14.55 -8.05 -10.35
C GLU A 78 13.33 -7.16 -10.06
N ALA A 79 12.60 -6.73 -11.08
CA ALA A 79 11.38 -5.94 -10.91
C ALA A 79 10.33 -6.68 -10.06
N ARG A 80 10.18 -8.00 -10.23
CA ARG A 80 9.30 -8.84 -9.42
C ARG A 80 9.71 -8.83 -7.94
N LYS A 81 11.00 -9.04 -7.64
CA LYS A 81 11.52 -9.02 -6.25
C LYS A 81 11.29 -7.66 -5.59
N GLN A 82 11.52 -6.59 -6.33
CA GLN A 82 11.30 -5.23 -5.84
C GLN A 82 9.83 -4.98 -5.48
N ILE A 83 8.88 -5.43 -6.30
CA ILE A 83 7.46 -5.32 -5.98
C ILE A 83 7.11 -6.15 -4.74
N GLU A 84 7.62 -7.39 -4.64
CA GLU A 84 7.38 -8.26 -3.48
C GLU A 84 7.87 -7.61 -2.18
N SER A 85 9.00 -6.90 -2.21
CA SER A 85 9.51 -6.12 -1.08
C SER A 85 8.54 -5.00 -0.65
N GLU A 86 8.04 -4.19 -1.61
CA GLU A 86 7.08 -3.14 -1.29
C GLU A 86 5.73 -3.70 -0.80
N MET A 87 5.32 -4.88 -1.28
CA MET A 87 4.13 -5.58 -0.79
C MET A 87 4.27 -5.99 0.67
N GLU A 88 5.43 -6.54 1.07
CA GLU A 88 5.67 -6.92 2.46
C GLU A 88 5.71 -5.67 3.36
N ARG A 89 6.35 -4.60 2.90
CA ARG A 89 6.35 -3.31 3.60
C ARG A 89 4.94 -2.73 3.79
N TYR A 90 4.09 -2.77 2.76
CA TYR A 90 2.68 -2.39 2.88
C TYR A 90 1.94 -3.27 3.88
N LYS A 91 2.17 -4.59 3.87
CA LYS A 91 1.52 -5.55 4.77
C LYS A 91 1.88 -5.31 6.24
N GLN A 92 3.15 -5.02 6.52
CA GLN A 92 3.60 -4.63 7.86
C GLN A 92 2.90 -3.34 8.32
N TYR A 93 2.90 -2.31 7.47
CA TYR A 93 2.20 -1.07 7.75
C TYR A 93 0.70 -1.27 8.00
N GLU A 94 0.01 -2.03 7.14
CA GLU A 94 -1.43 -2.28 7.25
C GLU A 94 -1.77 -3.02 8.54
N ARG A 95 -0.93 -3.99 8.96
CA ARG A 95 -1.07 -4.69 10.23
C ARG A 95 -0.92 -3.72 11.41
N GLU A 96 0.13 -2.92 11.42
CA GLU A 96 0.37 -1.94 12.49
C GLU A 96 -0.72 -0.87 12.58
N SER A 97 -1.18 -0.35 11.43
CA SER A 97 -2.22 0.68 11.38
C SER A 97 -3.56 0.14 11.92
N LYS A 98 -3.95 -1.07 11.49
CA LYS A 98 -5.16 -1.74 12.01
C LYS A 98 -5.10 -1.96 13.53
N THR A 99 -3.99 -2.50 14.06
CA THR A 99 -3.84 -2.75 15.51
C THR A 99 -3.92 -1.45 16.32
N LYS A 100 -3.30 -0.36 15.84
CA LYS A 100 -3.41 0.97 16.46
C LYS A 100 -4.83 1.53 16.42
N GLU A 101 -5.56 1.30 15.33
CA GLU A 101 -6.94 1.77 15.18
C GLU A 101 -7.89 1.09 16.16
N TYR A 102 -7.80 -0.25 16.32
CA TYR A 102 -8.59 -0.99 17.31
C TYR A 102 -8.31 -0.50 18.74
N SER A 103 -7.04 -0.28 19.08
CA SER A 103 -6.62 0.19 20.41
C SER A 103 -7.13 1.61 20.71
N ASN A 104 -7.04 2.53 19.73
CA ASN A 104 -7.52 3.90 19.89
C ASN A 104 -9.05 4.02 19.95
N LYS A 105 -9.78 3.23 19.15
CA LYS A 105 -11.25 3.21 19.19
C LYS A 105 -11.77 2.69 20.53
N GLY A 106 -11.16 1.64 21.08
CA GLY A 106 -11.50 1.10 22.40
C GLY A 106 -11.32 2.15 23.51
N LEU A 107 -10.19 2.85 23.51
CA LEU A 107 -9.92 3.92 24.49
C LEU A 107 -10.90 5.09 24.36
N LYS A 108 -11.21 5.53 23.12
CA LYS A 108 -12.15 6.62 22.86
C LYS A 108 -13.57 6.28 23.33
N LEU A 109 -14.02 5.04 23.10
CA LEU A 109 -15.32 4.57 23.56
C LEU A 109 -15.38 4.53 25.10
N GLN A 110 -14.32 4.03 25.75
CA GLN A 110 -14.25 4.01 27.21
C GLN A 110 -14.26 5.43 27.82
N MET A 111 -13.56 6.38 27.21
CA MET A 111 -13.58 7.78 27.62
C MET A 111 -14.97 8.42 27.46
N GLN A 112 -15.68 8.14 26.35
CA GLN A 112 -17.04 8.62 26.14
C GLN A 112 -18.02 8.06 27.17
N GLN A 113 -17.92 6.76 27.49
CA GLN A 113 -18.74 6.12 28.52
C GLN A 113 -18.49 6.74 29.90
N LYS A 114 -17.23 6.96 30.28
CA LYS A 114 -16.87 7.63 31.55
C LYS A 114 -17.41 9.06 31.62
N ARG A 115 -17.32 9.82 30.53
CA ARG A 115 -17.84 11.18 30.45
C ARG A 115 -19.36 11.22 30.58
N ALA A 116 -20.07 10.36 29.85
CA ALA A 116 -21.53 10.24 29.93
C ALA A 116 -21.99 9.87 31.36
N ALA A 117 -21.28 8.97 32.03
CA ALA A 117 -21.58 8.59 33.41
C ALA A 117 -21.35 9.75 34.41
N HIS A 118 -20.32 10.57 34.22
CA HIS A 118 -20.10 11.77 35.03
C HIS A 118 -21.20 12.82 34.81
N GLU A 119 -21.54 13.12 33.55
CA GLU A 119 -22.59 14.09 33.21
C GLU A 119 -23.98 13.68 33.74
N ALA A 120 -24.31 12.37 33.75
CA ALA A 120 -25.54 11.87 34.36
C ALA A 120 -25.59 12.11 35.87
N ARG A 121 -24.48 11.85 36.59
CA ARG A 121 -24.39 12.05 38.05
C ARG A 121 -24.48 13.51 38.48
N SER A 122 -24.05 14.45 37.63
CA SER A 122 -24.09 15.89 37.92
C SER A 122 -25.44 16.54 37.63
N ARG A 123 -26.41 15.82 37.04
CA ARG A 123 -27.76 16.34 36.74
C ARG A 123 -28.81 15.92 37.76
N ASP A 124 -28.54 14.87 38.53
CA ASP A 124 -29.44 14.31 39.54
C ASP A 124 -29.14 14.79 40.99
N GLY A 125 -28.19 15.72 41.16
CA GLY A 125 -27.84 16.32 42.46
C GLY A 125 -27.85 17.84 42.39
#